data_AF-A0A967VQF6-F1
#
_entry.id   AF-A0A967VQF6-F1
#
_cell.length_a   1.000
_cell.length_b   1.000
_cell.length_c   1.000
_cell.angle_alpha   90.00
_cell.angle_beta   90.00
_cell.angle_gamma   90.00
#
_symmetry.space_group_name_H-M   'P 1'
#
loop_
_entity.id
_entity.type
_entity.pdbx_description
1 polymer ?
#
loop_
_entity_poly.entity_id
_entity_poly.type
_entity_poly.pdbx_seq_one_letter_code
_entity_poly.pdbx_strand_id
1 'polypeptide(L)'
;RAELRRVGEDPDKAWDFVFMAVIGGIVGARGYYVLLNFPRLLEDPVGLVFSRGGLVWYGGFLLATALVIWEIRRQKMSVPATADLMAPAL
;
A
#
# COMPACT_ATOMS: atom_id res chain seq x y z
N ARG A 1 10.53 6.76 11.48
CA ARG A 1 10.48 7.97 12.34
C ARG A 1 11.87 8.51 12.70
N ALA A 2 12.75 7.71 13.33
CA ALA A 2 14.11 8.15 13.68
C ALA A 2 14.91 8.65 12.46
N GLU A 3 14.83 7.95 11.33
CA GLU A 3 15.50 8.36 10.08
C GLU A 3 14.96 9.67 9.50
N LEU A 4 13.64 9.90 9.51
CA LEU A 4 13.06 11.17 9.07
C LEU A 4 13.53 12.33 9.94
N ARG A 5 13.56 12.12 11.26
CA ARG A 5 14.10 13.12 12.20
C ARG A 5 15.57 13.41 11.95
N ARG A 6 16.36 12.39 11.56
CA ARG A 6 17.80 12.53 11.24
C ARG A 6 18.04 13.43 10.03
N VAL A 7 17.14 13.41 9.05
CA VAL A 7 17.25 14.24 7.83
C VAL A 7 16.48 15.56 7.90
N GLY A 8 15.93 15.91 9.07
CA GLY A 8 15.20 17.17 9.28
C GLY A 8 13.77 17.17 8.73
N GLU A 9 13.23 16.00 8.37
CA GLU A 9 11.84 15.84 7.94
C GLU A 9 10.91 15.62 9.13
N ASP A 10 9.64 15.97 8.95
CA ASP A 10 8.60 15.73 9.95
C ASP A 10 8.45 14.21 10.22
N PRO A 11 8.71 13.73 11.44
CA PRO A 11 8.62 12.31 11.77
C PRO A 11 7.21 11.72 11.65
N ASP A 12 6.17 12.55 11.62
CA ASP A 12 4.78 12.08 11.52
C ASP A 12 4.42 11.63 10.10
N LYS A 13 5.16 12.10 9.07
CA LYS A 13 5.03 11.62 7.69
C LYS A 13 5.25 10.11 7.54
N ALA A 14 6.03 9.49 8.43
CA ALA A 14 6.18 8.03 8.45
C ALA A 14 4.86 7.30 8.69
N TRP A 15 3.95 7.89 9.48
CA TRP A 15 2.64 7.30 9.70
C TRP A 15 1.77 7.38 8.45
N ASP A 16 1.87 8.47 7.68
CA ASP A 16 1.17 8.60 6.41
C ASP A 16 1.61 7.51 5.43
N PHE A 17 2.92 7.25 5.33
CA PHE A 17 3.45 6.18 4.47
C PHE A 17 2.97 4.79 4.90
N VAL A 18 3.00 4.50 6.21
CA VAL A 18 2.49 3.23 6.74
C VAL A 18 0.99 3.10 6.48
N PHE A 19 0.22 4.15 6.71
CA PHE A 19 -1.22 4.16 6.49
C PHE A 19 -1.57 3.91 5.01
N MET A 20 -0.88 4.59 4.08
CA MET A 20 -1.04 4.37 2.64
C MET A 20 -0.61 2.98 2.21
N ALA A 21 0.47 2.44 2.77
CA ALA A 21 0.92 1.07 2.50
C ALA A 21 -0.11 0.03 2.95
N VAL A 22 -0.69 0.18 4.15
CA VAL A 22 -1.71 -0.73 4.68
C VAL A 22 -2.98 -0.67 3.84
N ILE A 23 -3.48 0.53 3.52
CA ILE A 23 -4.66 0.70 2.67
C ILE A 23 -4.44 0.08 1.30
N GLY A 24 -3.33 0.44 0.63
CA GLY A 24 -3.01 -0.09 -0.69
C GLY A 24 -2.78 -1.60 -0.67
N GLY A 25 -2.17 -2.12 0.40
CA GLY A 25 -1.93 -3.55 0.60
C GLY A 25 -3.22 -4.35 0.67
N ILE A 26 -4.17 -3.91 1.51
CA ILE A 26 -5.45 -4.60 1.69
C ILE A 26 -6.32 -4.44 0.43
N VAL A 27 -6.50 -3.20 -0.04
CA VAL A 27 -7.36 -2.90 -1.20
C VAL A 27 -6.81 -3.54 -2.46
N GLY A 28 -5.50 -3.48 -2.67
CA GLY A 28 -4.84 -4.06 -3.84
C GLY A 28 -4.88 -5.58 -3.82
N ALA A 29 -4.63 -6.20 -2.67
CA ALA A 29 -4.66 -7.66 -2.56
C ALA A 29 -6.07 -8.20 -2.80
N ARG A 30 -7.08 -7.50 -2.29
CA ARG A 30 -8.49 -7.85 -2.49
C ARG A 30 -8.96 -7.58 -3.91
N GLY A 31 -8.67 -6.40 -4.44
CA GLY A 31 -9.03 -6.02 -5.81
C GLY A 31 -8.43 -6.99 -6.82
N TYR A 32 -7.16 -7.36 -6.66
CA TYR A 32 -6.52 -8.31 -7.56
C TYR A 32 -7.08 -9.72 -7.44
N TYR A 33 -7.43 -10.18 -6.23
CA TYR A 33 -8.17 -11.43 -6.05
C TYR A 33 -9.51 -11.44 -6.80
N VAL A 34 -10.27 -10.35 -6.70
CA VAL A 34 -11.56 -10.19 -7.40
C VAL A 34 -11.37 -10.23 -8.91
N LEU A 35 -10.35 -9.55 -9.44
CA LEU A 35 -10.03 -9.57 -10.87
C LEU A 35 -9.68 -10.99 -11.37
N LEU A 36 -8.93 -11.76 -10.59
CA LEU A 36 -8.61 -13.15 -10.94
C LEU A 36 -9.81 -14.09 -10.86
N ASN A 37 -10.83 -13.74 -10.07
CA ASN A 37 -12.05 -14.54 -9.88
C ASN A 37 -13.28 -13.87 -10.53
N PHE A 38 -13.08 -13.20 -11.67
CA PHE A 38 -14.13 -12.45 -12.36
C PHE A 38 -15.40 -13.26 -12.68
N PRO A 39 -15.35 -14.54 -13.08
CA PRO A 39 -16.56 -15.33 -13.28
C PRO A 39 -17.39 -15.47 -11.99
N ARG A 40 -16.72 -15.69 -10.86
CA ARG A 40 -17.37 -15.81 -9.54
C ARG A 40 -17.92 -14.47 -9.03
N LEU A 41 -17.35 -13.36 -9.47
CA LEU A 41 -17.86 -12.01 -9.19
C LEU A 41 -19.25 -11.80 -9.79
N LEU A 42 -19.53 -12.40 -10.96
CA LEU A 42 -20.84 -12.31 -11.61
C LEU A 42 -21.91 -13.14 -10.91
N GLU A 43 -21.50 -14.25 -10.28
CA GLU A 43 -22.39 -15.16 -9.57
C GLU A 43 -22.72 -14.67 -8.16
N ASP A 44 -21.72 -14.24 -7.39
CA ASP A 44 -21.88 -13.77 -6.01
C ASP A 44 -20.89 -12.63 -5.69
N PRO A 45 -21.25 -11.37 -6.05
CA PRO A 45 -20.34 -10.25 -5.89
C PRO A 45 -20.06 -9.89 -4.43
N VAL A 46 -21.09 -9.96 -3.57
CA VAL A 46 -20.95 -9.63 -2.15
C VAL A 46 -20.16 -10.72 -1.43
N GLY A 47 -20.46 -12.00 -1.68
CA GLY A 47 -19.73 -13.10 -1.07
C GLY A 47 -18.27 -13.14 -1.50
N LEU A 48 -17.95 -12.84 -2.77
CA LEU A 48 -16.56 -12.78 -3.22
C LEU A 48 -15.78 -11.63 -2.54
N VAL A 49 -16.35 -10.42 -2.53
CA VAL A 49 -15.69 -9.21 -2.01
C VAL A 49 -15.61 -9.19 -0.47
N PHE A 50 -16.49 -9.89 0.25
CA PHE A 50 -16.48 -9.95 1.72
C PHE A 50 -16.14 -11.33 2.30
N SER A 51 -15.71 -12.27 1.46
CA SER A 51 -15.16 -13.56 1.90
C SER A 51 -14.00 -13.41 2.88
N ARG A 52 -13.86 -14.33 3.84
CA ARG A 52 -12.80 -14.28 4.88
C ARG A 52 -11.38 -14.50 4.35
N GLY A 53 -11.22 -14.99 3.12
CA GLY A 53 -9.92 -15.21 2.46
C GLY A 53 -9.91 -14.59 1.07
N GLY A 54 -8.81 -14.73 0.32
CA GLY A 54 -8.70 -14.13 -1.01
C GLY A 54 -8.00 -12.77 -1.00
N LEU A 55 -6.77 -12.77 -0.49
CA LEU A 55 -5.83 -11.66 -0.59
C LEU A 55 -4.65 -12.14 -1.43
N VAL A 56 -4.40 -11.49 -2.56
CA VAL A 56 -3.28 -11.84 -3.44
C VAL A 56 -2.13 -10.89 -3.20
N TRP A 57 -0.98 -11.45 -2.80
CA TRP A 57 0.21 -10.68 -2.42
C TRP A 57 0.63 -9.68 -3.51
N TYR A 58 0.68 -10.10 -4.78
CA TYR A 58 1.07 -9.24 -5.90
C TYR A 58 0.20 -8.00 -6.05
N GLY A 59 -1.13 -8.15 -5.87
CA GLY A 59 -2.06 -7.02 -5.94
C GLY A 59 -1.85 -6.04 -4.81
N GLY A 60 -1.62 -6.55 -3.60
CA GLY A 60 -1.37 -5.72 -2.42
C GLY A 60 -0.05 -4.97 -2.55
N PHE A 61 1.02 -5.67 -2.92
CA PHE A 61 2.33 -5.07 -3.10
C PHE A 61 2.32 -3.95 -4.16
N LEU A 62 1.70 -4.19 -5.31
CA LEU A 62 1.67 -3.23 -6.41
C LEU A 62 0.91 -1.95 -6.02
N LEU A 63 -0.29 -2.07 -5.44
CA LEU A 63 -1.08 -0.90 -5.07
C LEU A 63 -0.51 -0.18 -3.83
N ALA A 64 0.00 -0.92 -2.83
CA ALA A 64 0.69 -0.33 -1.68
C ALA A 64 1.87 0.53 -2.13
N THR A 65 2.73 -0.01 -2.99
CA THR A 65 3.89 0.71 -3.53
C THR A 65 3.44 1.96 -4.30
N ALA A 66 2.41 1.85 -5.14
CA ALA A 66 1.88 2.98 -5.90
C ALA A 66 1.34 4.10 -5.00
N LEU A 67 0.58 3.76 -3.94
CA LEU A 67 0.04 4.75 -3.01
C LEU A 67 1.11 5.40 -2.15
N VAL A 68 2.11 4.64 -1.70
CA VAL A 68 3.26 5.19 -0.96
C VAL A 68 4.05 6.15 -1.85
N ILE A 69 4.37 5.77 -3.10
CA ILE A 69 5.04 6.67 -4.06
C ILE A 69 4.22 7.94 -4.31
N TRP A 70 2.89 7.79 -4.43
CA TRP A 70 2.00 8.93 -4.59
C TRP A 70 2.03 9.86 -3.38
N GLU A 71 1.98 9.33 -2.15
CA GLU A 71 2.03 10.12 -0.92
C GLU A 71 3.39 10.82 -0.77
N ILE A 72 4.51 10.15 -1.04
CA ILE A 72 5.85 10.76 -1.05
C ILE A 72 5.90 11.95 -2.03
N ARG A 73 5.36 11.78 -3.23
CA ARG A 73 5.29 12.86 -4.24
C ARG A 73 4.37 13.99 -3.82
N ARG A 74 3.23 13.68 -3.20
CA ARG A 74 2.28 14.67 -2.67
C ARG A 74 2.93 15.53 -1.58
N GLN A 75 3.79 14.93 -0.75
CA GLN A 75 4.58 15.61 0.27
C GLN A 75 5.84 16.30 -0.29
N LYS A 76 6.03 16.31 -1.63
CA LYS A 76 7.15 16.92 -2.35
C LYS A 76 8.53 16.36 -1.95
N MET A 77 8.57 15.11 -1.49
CA MET A 77 9.80 14.42 -1.11
C MET A 77 10.37 13.62 -2.28
N SER A 78 11.67 13.37 -2.24
CA SER A 78 12.35 12.54 -3.25
C SER A 78 12.03 11.07 -3.02
N VAL A 79 11.49 10.39 -4.03
CA VAL A 79 11.11 8.96 -3.94
C VAL A 79 12.31 8.05 -3.64
N PRO A 80 13.45 8.13 -4.37
CA PRO A 80 14.61 7.30 -4.08
C PRO A 80 15.17 7.54 -2.66
N ALA A 81 15.31 8.80 -2.26
CA ALA A 81 15.84 9.13 -0.93
C ALA A 81 14.91 8.66 0.19
N THR A 82 13.59 8.78 0.00
CA THR A 82 12.62 8.31 1.00
C THR A 82 12.59 6.79 1.06
N ALA A 83 12.74 6.10 -0.08
CA ALA A 83 12.88 4.64 -0.10
C ALA A 83 14.13 4.17 0.65
N ASP A 84 15.29 4.83 0.45
CA ASP A 84 16.51 4.54 1.20
C ASP A 84 16.35 4.77 2.71
N LEU A 85 15.61 5.81 3.11
CA LEU A 85 15.29 6.07 4.52
C LEU A 85 14.36 5.02 5.12
N MET A 86 13.49 4.41 4.32
CA MET A 86 12.56 3.37 4.74
C MET A 86 13.20 1.97 4.73
N ALA A 87 14.23 1.74 3.92
CA ALA A 87 14.84 0.42 3.72
C ALA A 87 15.26 -0.31 5.02
N PRO A 88 15.83 0.34 6.06
CA PRO A 88 16.18 -0.35 7.31
C PRO A 88 14.99 -0.84 8.14
N ALA A 89 13.77 -0.37 7.85
CA ALA A 89 12.55 -0.72 8.56
C ALA A 89 11.77 -1.87 7.90
N LEU A 90 12.20 -2.31 6.71
CA LEU A 90 11.67 -3.45 5.97
C LEU A 90 12.47 -4.71 6.27
#